data_AF-A0A8J3QD91-F1
#
_entry.id   AF-A0A8J3QD91-F1
#
_cell.length_a   1.000
_cell.length_b   1.000
_cell.length_c   1.000
_cell.angle_alpha   90.00
_cell.angle_beta   90.00
_cell.angle_gamma   90.00
#
_symmetry.space_group_name_H-M   'P 1'
#
loop_
_entity.id
_entity.type
_entity.pdbx_description
1 polymer ?
#
loop_
_entity_poly.entity_id
_entity_poly.type
_entity_poly.pdbx_seq_one_letter_code
_entity_poly.pdbx_strand_id
1 'polypeptide(L)'
;MSAVDWPAVLSGGLGVAILGAVVAIVRAVMGRPLVQASAADQISTTALKLIVAAERSAERAGQEATDAKREATDARREATDARRAADEAAREVRLLKSAILAPTATLERLREMVGEPGANGSAGVRV
;
A
#
# COMPACT_ATOMS: atom_id res chain seq x y z
N MET A 1 -32.60 7.54 7.29
CA MET A 1 -31.57 6.76 8.00
C MET A 1 -30.23 7.38 7.66
N SER A 2 -29.79 8.35 8.47
CA SER A 2 -28.52 9.06 8.30
C SER A 2 -27.38 8.16 8.77
N ALA A 3 -26.38 7.98 7.90
CA ALA A 3 -25.18 7.20 8.19
C ALA A 3 -24.46 7.80 9.40
N VAL A 4 -24.15 6.93 10.37
CA VAL A 4 -23.33 7.31 11.53
C VAL A 4 -21.89 7.41 11.04
N ASP A 5 -21.34 8.63 11.01
CA ASP A 5 -19.94 8.92 10.71
C ASP A 5 -19.03 8.45 11.85
N TRP A 6 -18.80 7.15 11.90
CA TRP A 6 -17.88 6.46 12.81
C TRP A 6 -16.44 7.00 12.85
N PRO A 7 -15.84 7.58 11.79
CA PRO A 7 -14.48 8.11 11.86
C PRO A 7 -14.34 9.37 12.74
N ALA A 8 -15.41 10.16 12.89
CA ALA A 8 -15.41 11.39 13.68
C ALA A 8 -15.53 11.12 15.20
N VAL A 9 -16.25 10.05 15.57
CA VAL A 9 -16.44 9.65 16.97
C VAL A 9 -15.18 9.00 17.54
N LEU A 10 -14.42 8.27 16.71
CA LEU A 10 -13.15 7.65 17.12
C LEU A 10 -11.98 8.64 17.17
N SER A 11 -12.04 9.75 16.43
CA SER A 11 -10.98 10.79 16.44
C SER A 11 -11.13 11.82 17.58
N GLY A 12 -12.32 11.99 18.15
CA GLY A 12 -12.56 12.97 19.23
C GLY A 12 -12.27 12.48 20.67
N GLY A 13 -12.27 11.17 20.92
CA GLY A 13 -12.27 10.61 22.29
C GLY A 13 -10.91 10.44 22.97
N LEU A 14 -9.83 10.30 22.20
CA LEU A 14 -8.50 9.96 22.76
C LEU A 14 -7.65 11.19 23.13
N GLY A 15 -7.97 12.38 22.60
CA GLY A 15 -7.19 13.60 22.87
C GLY A 15 -7.43 14.21 24.25
N VAL A 16 -8.62 14.06 24.82
CA VAL A 16 -9.00 14.74 26.08
C VAL A 16 -8.76 13.86 27.32
N ALA A 17 -8.86 12.54 27.19
CA ALA A 17 -8.69 11.61 28.31
C ALA A 17 -7.23 11.56 28.82
N ILE A 18 -6.24 11.71 27.94
CA ILE A 18 -4.81 11.63 28.30
C ILE A 18 -4.35 12.89 29.05
N LEU A 19 -4.82 14.08 28.63
CA LEU A 19 -4.46 15.33 29.30
C LEU A 19 -4.99 15.43 30.73
N GLY A 20 -6.23 14.96 30.97
CA GLY A 20 -6.83 14.95 32.31
C GLY A 20 -6.09 14.06 33.30
N ALA A 21 -5.66 12.87 32.86
CA ALA A 21 -4.91 11.93 33.69
C ALA A 21 -3.53 12.46 34.08
N VAL A 22 -2.82 13.10 33.15
CA VAL A 22 -1.50 13.69 33.41
C VAL A 22 -1.60 14.82 34.43
N VAL A 23 -2.59 15.71 34.30
CA VAL A 23 -2.78 16.84 35.24
C VAL A 23 -3.12 16.36 36.65
N ALA A 24 -3.94 15.30 36.79
CA ALA A 24 -4.27 14.73 38.09
C ALA A 24 -3.05 14.11 38.80
N ILE A 25 -2.20 13.40 38.04
CA ILE A 25 -0.96 12.80 38.55
C ILE A 25 0.02 13.89 38.99
N VAL A 26 0.21 14.94 38.18
CA VAL A 26 1.08 16.06 38.51
C VAL A 26 0.64 16.76 39.80
N ARG A 27 -0.67 16.98 39.99
CA ARG A 27 -1.22 17.60 41.20
C ARG A 27 -1.05 16.73 42.45
N ALA A 28 -1.18 15.41 42.32
CA ALA A 28 -0.97 14.46 43.41
C ALA A 28 0.52 14.38 43.82
N VAL A 29 1.44 14.49 42.86
CA VAL A 29 2.89 14.43 43.11
C VAL A 29 3.44 15.72 43.73
N MET A 30 2.90 16.90 43.37
CA MET A 30 3.36 18.18 43.92
C MET A 30 3.10 18.37 45.43
N GLY A 31 2.20 17.60 46.04
CA GLY A 31 1.83 17.73 47.46
C GLY A 31 2.80 17.11 48.48
N ARG A 32 3.90 16.47 48.09
CA ARG A 32 4.84 15.78 49.01
C ARG A 32 6.31 16.17 48.77
N PRO A 33 6.96 16.91 49.68
CA PRO A 33 8.25 17.56 49.42
C PRO A 33 9.45 16.59 49.26
N LEU A 34 9.37 15.36 49.79
CA LEU A 34 10.47 14.37 49.69
C LEU A 34 10.31 13.39 48.51
N VAL A 35 9.14 13.37 47.86
CA VAL A 35 8.85 12.50 46.71
C VAL A 35 9.29 13.16 45.40
N GLN A 36 9.46 14.49 45.38
CA GLN A 36 9.72 15.26 44.17
C GLN A 36 11.03 14.90 43.46
N ALA A 37 12.13 14.66 44.19
CA ALA A 37 13.42 14.35 43.57
C ALA A 37 13.43 12.96 42.90
N SER A 38 12.90 11.94 43.59
CA SER A 38 12.84 10.56 43.07
C SER A 38 11.75 10.37 42.01
N ALA A 39 10.61 11.04 42.16
CA ALA A 39 9.56 11.04 41.15
C ALA A 39 9.98 11.78 39.88
N ALA A 40 10.68 12.91 39.99
CA ALA A 40 11.19 13.62 38.82
C ALA A 40 12.18 12.77 38.01
N ASP A 41 13.05 12.02 38.68
CA ASP A 41 14.04 11.16 38.02
C ASP A 41 13.40 9.93 37.35
N GLN A 42 12.41 9.31 38.00
CA GLN A 42 11.61 8.24 37.39
C GLN A 42 10.75 8.72 36.22
N ILE A 43 10.15 9.91 36.33
CA ILE A 43 9.38 10.53 35.25
C ILE A 43 10.29 10.84 34.06
N SER A 44 11.49 11.38 34.30
CA SER A 44 12.48 11.65 33.24
C SER A 44 12.91 10.37 32.51
N THR A 45 13.23 9.31 33.26
CA THR A 45 13.61 8.01 32.69
C THR A 45 12.47 7.38 31.89
N THR A 46 11.24 7.48 32.38
CA THR A 46 10.05 6.95 31.70
C THR A 46 9.75 7.76 30.44
N ALA A 47 9.84 9.08 30.50
CA ALA A 47 9.67 9.97 29.36
C ALA A 47 10.69 9.67 28.26
N LEU A 48 11.97 9.49 28.61
CA LEU A 48 13.01 9.11 27.66
C LEU A 48 12.72 7.76 26.98
N LYS A 49 12.27 6.75 27.74
CA LYS A 49 11.87 5.46 27.17
C LYS A 49 10.68 5.58 26.21
N LEU A 50 9.69 6.41 26.54
CA LEU A 50 8.54 6.66 25.67
C LEU A 50 8.94 7.40 24.39
N ILE A 51 9.84 8.38 24.48
CA ILE A 51 10.36 9.11 23.31
C ILE A 51 11.07 8.13 22.37
N VAL A 52 11.98 7.29 22.89
CA VAL A 52 12.69 6.30 22.07
C VAL A 52 11.72 5.27 21.46
N ALA A 53 10.70 4.86 22.20
CA ALA A 53 9.68 3.95 21.68
C ALA A 53 8.84 4.61 20.56
N ALA A 54 8.47 5.87 20.74
CA ALA A 54 7.72 6.65 19.75
C ALA A 54 8.53 6.90 18.49
N GLU A 55 9.82 7.22 18.62
CA GLU A 55 10.75 7.41 17.50
C GLU A 55 10.87 6.14 16.65
N ARG A 56 11.14 4.98 17.29
CA ARG A 56 11.16 3.69 16.59
C ARG A 56 9.82 3.36 15.93
N SER A 57 8.71 3.71 16.57
CA SER A 57 7.39 3.49 15.98
C SER A 57 7.18 4.36 14.74
N ALA A 58 7.62 5.62 14.79
CA ALA A 58 7.53 6.54 13.66
C ALA A 58 8.42 6.07 12.49
N GLU A 59 9.63 5.57 12.78
CA GLU A 59 10.52 5.00 11.78
C GLU A 59 9.90 3.80 11.06
N ARG A 60 9.31 2.85 11.81
CA ARG A 60 8.61 1.70 11.22
C ARG A 60 7.42 2.13 10.36
N ALA A 61 6.59 3.05 10.86
CA ALA A 61 5.47 3.59 10.08
C ALA A 61 5.96 4.28 8.79
N GLY A 62 7.10 4.96 8.83
CA GLY A 62 7.73 5.57 7.66
C GLY A 62 8.24 4.53 6.65
N GLN A 63 8.80 3.42 7.13
CA GLN A 63 9.20 2.29 6.29
C GLN A 63 7.99 1.61 5.64
N GLU A 64 6.96 1.28 6.43
CA GLU A 64 5.70 0.69 5.94
C GLU A 64 5.02 1.59 4.90
N ALA A 65 4.97 2.90 5.12
CA ALA A 65 4.44 3.85 4.14
C ALA A 65 5.26 3.88 2.83
N THR A 66 6.58 3.76 2.95
CA THR A 66 7.48 3.69 1.78
C THR A 66 7.26 2.40 0.99
N ASP A 67 7.12 1.27 1.68
CA ASP A 67 6.89 -0.03 1.05
C ASP A 67 5.52 -0.10 0.39
N ALA A 68 4.47 0.39 1.06
CA ALA A 68 3.13 0.51 0.48
C ALA A 68 3.13 1.37 -0.80
N LYS A 69 3.93 2.44 -0.84
CA LYS A 69 4.08 3.28 -2.04
C LYS A 69 4.79 2.54 -3.17
N ARG A 70 5.79 1.70 -2.86
CA ARG A 70 6.46 0.85 -3.85
C ARG A 70 5.50 -0.19 -4.42
N GLU A 71 4.80 -0.91 -3.56
CA GLU A 71 3.80 -1.91 -3.95
C GLU A 71 2.70 -1.31 -4.85
N ALA A 72 2.17 -0.13 -4.48
CA ALA A 72 1.20 0.58 -5.31
C ALA A 72 1.76 0.98 -6.69
N THR A 73 3.05 1.30 -6.76
CA THR A 73 3.72 1.63 -8.03
C THR A 73 3.87 0.39 -8.91
N ASP A 74 4.25 -0.74 -8.32
CA ASP A 74 4.43 -1.99 -9.04
C ASP A 74 3.09 -2.54 -9.52
N ALA A 75 2.05 -2.54 -8.68
CA ALA A 75 0.69 -2.90 -9.07
C ALA A 75 0.17 -2.06 -10.24
N ARG A 76 0.51 -0.76 -10.28
CA ARG A 76 0.13 0.12 -11.40
C ARG A 76 0.86 -0.25 -12.70
N ARG A 77 2.12 -0.68 -12.62
CA ARG A 77 2.89 -1.16 -13.78
C ARG A 77 2.27 -2.45 -14.30
N GLU A 78 2.02 -3.42 -13.42
CA GLU A 78 1.37 -4.69 -13.77
C GLU A 78 0.01 -4.47 -14.44
N ALA A 79 -0.83 -3.58 -13.89
CA ALA A 79 -2.11 -3.24 -14.48
C ALA A 79 -1.96 -2.63 -15.89
N THR A 80 -0.91 -1.83 -16.12
CA THR A 80 -0.62 -1.23 -17.42
C THR A 80 -0.19 -2.29 -18.43
N ASP A 81 0.66 -3.24 -18.01
CA ASP A 81 1.14 -4.31 -18.87
C ASP A 81 0.04 -5.31 -19.20
N ALA A 82 -0.80 -5.66 -18.22
CA ALA A 82 -2.00 -6.47 -18.45
C ALA A 82 -2.95 -5.82 -19.46
N ARG A 83 -3.14 -4.49 -19.38
CA ARG A 83 -3.94 -3.75 -20.36
C ARG A 83 -3.35 -3.80 -21.76
N ARG A 84 -2.03 -3.65 -21.91
CA ARG A 84 -1.35 -3.76 -23.21
C ARG A 84 -1.52 -5.14 -23.82
N ALA A 85 -1.34 -6.19 -23.01
CA ALA A 85 -1.53 -7.58 -23.44
C ALA A 85 -2.98 -7.83 -23.89
N ALA A 86 -3.97 -7.31 -23.15
CA ALA A 86 -5.37 -7.40 -23.53
C ALA A 86 -5.67 -6.67 -24.86
N ASP A 87 -5.11 -5.47 -25.06
CA ASP A 87 -5.26 -4.71 -26.29
C ASP A 87 -4.61 -5.42 -27.49
N GLU A 88 -3.48 -6.09 -27.28
CA GLU A 88 -2.80 -6.92 -28.28
C GLU A 88 -3.63 -8.14 -28.68
N ALA A 89 -4.08 -8.93 -27.70
CA ALA A 89 -4.99 -10.05 -27.95
C ALA A 89 -6.27 -9.61 -28.68
N ALA A 90 -6.83 -8.45 -28.32
CA ALA A 90 -7.99 -7.89 -29.01
C ALA A 90 -7.70 -7.51 -30.47
N ARG A 91 -6.47 -7.05 -30.78
CA ARG A 91 -6.05 -6.81 -32.18
C ARG A 91 -5.91 -8.13 -32.94
N GLU A 92 -5.28 -9.14 -32.35
CA GLU A 92 -5.14 -10.46 -32.97
C GLU A 92 -6.49 -11.10 -33.29
N VAL A 93 -7.43 -11.07 -32.35
CA VAL A 93 -8.80 -11.57 -32.57
C VAL A 93 -9.49 -10.82 -33.71
N ARG A 94 -9.33 -9.49 -33.79
CA ARG A 94 -9.89 -8.70 -34.90
C ARG A 94 -9.25 -9.07 -36.23
N LEU A 95 -7.94 -9.27 -36.29
CA LEU A 95 -7.23 -9.70 -37.49
C LEU A 95 -7.72 -11.08 -37.94
N LEU A 96 -7.77 -12.05 -37.03
CA LEU A 96 -8.27 -13.39 -37.30
C LEU A 96 -9.71 -13.36 -37.80
N LYS A 97 -10.58 -12.59 -37.13
CA LYS A 97 -11.96 -12.39 -37.56
C LYS A 97 -12.04 -11.79 -38.96
N SER A 98 -11.24 -10.78 -39.27
CA SER A 98 -11.23 -10.16 -40.59
C SER A 98 -10.78 -11.13 -41.68
N ALA A 99 -9.79 -11.98 -41.38
CA ALA A 99 -9.26 -12.93 -42.33
C ALA A 99 -10.20 -14.13 -42.57
N ILE A 100 -10.94 -14.58 -41.55
CA ILE A 100 -11.99 -15.60 -41.71
C ILE A 100 -13.15 -15.07 -42.57
N LEU A 101 -13.53 -13.81 -42.38
CA LEU A 101 -14.66 -13.19 -43.06
C LEU A 101 -14.28 -12.63 -44.45
N ALA A 102 -13.03 -12.74 -44.87
CA ALA A 102 -12.58 -12.24 -46.17
C ALA A 102 -13.16 -13.09 -47.31
N PRO A 103 -13.60 -12.49 -48.43
CA PRO A 103 -14.12 -13.23 -49.59
C PRO A 103 -13.11 -14.20 -50.22
N THR A 104 -11.81 -14.00 -49.96
CA THR A 104 -10.70 -14.83 -50.43
C THR A 104 -10.18 -15.81 -49.37
N ALA A 105 -10.92 -16.02 -48.27
CA ALA A 105 -10.50 -16.89 -47.18
C ALA A 105 -10.52 -18.37 -47.61
N THR A 106 -9.35 -18.90 -47.96
CA THR A 106 -9.14 -20.34 -48.18
C THR A 106 -8.73 -21.02 -46.87
N LEU A 107 -9.21 -22.26 -46.64
CA LEU A 107 -8.90 -23.05 -45.44
C LEU A 107 -7.40 -23.22 -45.17
N GLU A 108 -6.58 -23.33 -46.23
CA GLU A 108 -5.11 -23.44 -46.11
C GLU A 108 -4.49 -22.17 -45.52
N ARG A 109 -4.93 -20.99 -45.97
CA ARG A 109 -4.46 -19.69 -45.47
C ARG A 109 -4.83 -19.45 -44.00
N LEU A 110 -6.00 -19.93 -43.59
CA LEU A 110 -6.44 -19.87 -42.19
C LEU A 110 -5.62 -20.83 -41.31
N ARG A 111 -5.28 -22.01 -41.82
CA ARG A 111 -4.46 -23.00 -41.12
C ARG A 111 -3.02 -22.51 -40.91
N GLU A 112 -2.47 -21.80 -41.89
CA GLU A 112 -1.15 -21.18 -41.82
C GLU A 112 -1.09 -20.11 -40.72
N MET A 113 -2.12 -19.25 -40.60
CA MET A 113 -2.17 -18.21 -39.56
C MET A 113 -2.39 -18.76 -38.14
N VAL A 114 -3.10 -19.88 -37.98
CA VAL A 114 -3.33 -20.51 -36.66
C VAL A 114 -2.14 -21.40 -36.26
N GLY A 115 -1.29 -21.78 -37.21
CA GLY A 115 -0.17 -22.71 -37.03
C GLY A 115 1.12 -22.12 -36.47
N GLU A 116 1.30 -20.80 -36.40
CA GLU A 116 2.54 -20.18 -35.91
C GLU A 116 2.35 -19.34 -34.63
N PRO A 117 2.39 -19.97 -33.44
CA PRO A 117 2.49 -19.26 -32.17
C PRO A 117 3.92 -19.19 -31.61
N GLY A 118 4.97 -19.01 -32.44
CA GLY A 118 6.35 -19.11 -31.92
C GLY A 118 7.55 -18.50 -32.65
N ALA A 119 7.42 -17.94 -33.86
CA ALA A 119 8.61 -17.55 -34.64
C ALA A 119 9.24 -16.18 -34.28
N ASN A 120 8.57 -15.32 -33.50
CA ASN A 120 9.02 -13.92 -33.27
C ASN A 120 9.54 -13.61 -31.86
N GLY A 121 9.75 -14.61 -30.98
CA GLY A 121 10.10 -14.37 -29.57
C GLY A 121 11.49 -14.81 -29.09
N SER A 122 12.30 -15.50 -29.89
CA SER A 122 13.50 -16.21 -29.39
C SER A 122 14.82 -15.84 -30.08
N ALA A 123 15.00 -14.55 -30.41
CA ALA A 123 16.31 -14.03 -30.77
C ALA A 123 16.88 -13.16 -29.64
N GLY A 124 17.61 -13.79 -28.71
CA GLY A 124 18.66 -13.08 -27.97
C GLY A 124 18.62 -13.12 -26.44
N VAL A 125 18.78 -14.29 -25.82
CA VAL A 125 19.60 -14.40 -24.60
C VAL A 125 20.42 -15.68 -24.72
N ARG A 126 21.68 -15.54 -25.16
CA ARG A 126 22.71 -16.58 -25.06
C ARG A 126 23.55 -16.25 -23.83
N VAL A 127 23.63 -17.26 -22.94
CA VAL A 127 24.66 -17.59 -21.92
C VAL A 127 25.34 -16.43 -21.21
#